data_AF-M0PD86-F1
#
_entry.id   AF-M0PD86-F1
#
_cell.length_a   1.000
_cell.length_b   1.000
_cell.length_c   1.000
_cell.angle_alpha   90.00
_cell.angle_beta   90.00
_cell.angle_gamma   90.00
#
_symmetry.space_group_name_H-M   'P 1'
#
loop_
_entity.id
_entity.type
_entity.pdbx_description
1 polymer ?
#
loop_
_entity_poly.entity_id
_entity_poly.type
_entity_poly.pdbx_seq_one_letter_code
_entity_poly.pdbx_strand_id
1 'polypeptide(L)'
;MSSAPSRGESALWIGRFTEATGIGWVATKSGVPSLAPHLFVAIVWGIETSGSVVSGTASASPVWIASQSLELAGLLLIASTVTGLATKYGSVAEAITDHEPVADVDPAVLEGVDRFLRWLDGAVLAATWRSVDEWQRRPAPPRLRRALLACGLLLHATYLFGLGNVEFVLSSLGPVEGGLSFFVIIPFVYYPLLAEFVAVVANVHLALPARIRSDRLLDFGDVSGYGGLRPVGALIEASGHRYVIGLALYTLITITTGIQVNASVDNAALVAIDTLYLVAGTLVGAVLFFYPVLSLHRFMAHQKEARLGKIATRVSELEGNGRTFPDVEPETPDSATRYMNQFMNMNVVKQMHEYPVRLQQVTSIVTGLLLPYLLDYVATYVLNSA
;
A
#
# COMPACT_ATOMS: atom_id res chain seq x y z
N MET A 1 -16.56 24.88 -9.88
CA MET A 1 -15.22 25.45 -9.61
C MET A 1 -14.74 24.86 -8.30
N SER A 2 -13.94 23.79 -8.35
CA SER A 2 -13.30 23.21 -7.18
C SER A 2 -12.33 24.23 -6.62
N SER A 3 -12.50 24.63 -5.36
CA SER A 3 -11.56 25.50 -4.67
C SER A 3 -10.18 24.88 -4.77
N ALA A 4 -9.24 25.58 -5.40
CA ALA A 4 -7.84 25.16 -5.41
C ALA A 4 -7.44 24.82 -3.97
N PRO A 5 -6.86 23.63 -3.71
CA PRO A 5 -6.47 23.24 -2.36
C PRO A 5 -5.64 24.37 -1.79
N SER A 6 -6.08 24.91 -0.64
CA SER A 6 -5.35 25.95 0.07
C SER A 6 -3.88 25.58 0.11
N ARG A 7 -2.97 26.53 -0.19
CA ARG A 7 -1.50 26.39 -0.19
C ARG A 7 -0.88 25.89 1.14
N GLY A 8 -1.68 25.39 2.07
CA GLY A 8 -1.27 24.90 3.39
C GLY A 8 -1.01 23.40 3.37
N GLU A 9 0.28 23.07 3.33
CA GLU A 9 0.90 21.79 3.66
C GLU A 9 0.58 20.60 2.74
N SER A 10 1.52 20.31 1.83
CA SER A 10 1.65 18.94 1.33
C SER A 10 1.72 17.96 2.51
N ALA A 11 0.74 17.05 2.59
CA ALA A 11 0.69 15.99 3.60
C ALA A 11 1.90 15.03 3.49
N LEU A 12 2.51 15.01 2.30
CA LEU A 12 3.62 14.16 1.93
C LEU A 12 4.97 14.88 2.08
N TRP A 13 5.99 14.17 2.57
CA TRP A 13 7.37 14.66 2.65
C TRP A 13 7.96 14.92 1.28
N ILE A 14 7.71 14.07 0.27
CA ILE A 14 8.20 14.31 -1.08
C ILE A 14 7.67 15.63 -1.65
N GLY A 15 6.41 15.99 -1.36
CA GLY A 15 5.86 17.28 -1.76
C GLY A 15 6.56 18.45 -1.05
N ARG A 16 6.81 18.34 0.26
CA ARG A 16 7.55 19.34 1.02
C ARG A 16 8.97 19.53 0.51
N PHE A 17 9.67 18.45 0.13
CA PHE A 17 10.99 18.55 -0.48
C PHE A 17 10.95 19.24 -1.85
N THR A 18 9.96 18.95 -2.68
CA THR A 18 9.79 19.62 -3.98
C THR A 18 9.48 21.11 -3.83
N GLU A 19 8.74 21.50 -2.80
CA GLU A 19 8.44 22.91 -2.49
C GLU A 19 9.68 23.61 -1.95
N ALA A 20 10.38 22.99 -0.98
CA ALA A 20 11.58 23.55 -0.35
C ALA A 20 12.74 23.75 -1.34
N THR A 21 12.84 22.91 -2.37
CA THR A 21 13.88 23.00 -3.41
C THR A 21 13.49 23.90 -4.58
N GLY A 22 12.27 24.46 -4.62
CA GLY A 22 11.77 25.25 -5.74
C GLY A 22 11.38 24.45 -6.99
N ILE A 23 11.54 23.12 -6.98
CA ILE A 23 11.19 22.23 -8.09
C ILE A 23 9.68 22.25 -8.35
N GLY A 24 8.87 22.42 -7.32
CA GLY A 24 7.42 22.61 -7.44
C GLY A 24 7.05 23.79 -8.36
N TRP A 25 7.81 24.89 -8.29
CA TRP A 25 7.62 26.05 -9.17
C TRP A 25 7.97 25.70 -10.62
N VAL A 26 9.07 24.98 -10.86
CA VAL A 26 9.50 24.55 -12.19
C VAL A 26 8.44 23.65 -12.84
N ALA A 27 7.96 22.63 -12.13
CA ALA A 27 6.94 21.71 -12.64
C ALA A 27 5.59 22.40 -12.91
N THR A 28 5.23 23.39 -12.08
CA THR A 28 4.03 24.19 -12.30
C THR A 28 4.17 25.07 -13.55
N LYS A 29 5.35 25.67 -13.74
CA LYS A 29 5.64 26.50 -14.91
C LYS A 29 5.68 25.68 -16.21
N SER A 30 6.07 24.41 -16.14
CA SER A 30 6.01 23.49 -17.30
C SER A 30 4.60 22.95 -17.58
N GLY A 31 3.58 23.36 -16.83
CA GLY A 31 2.19 22.95 -17.02
C GLY A 31 1.85 21.55 -16.53
N VAL A 32 2.76 20.87 -15.81
CA VAL A 32 2.54 19.50 -15.31
C VAL A 32 2.98 19.39 -13.85
N PRO A 33 2.18 19.91 -12.88
CA PRO A 33 2.55 19.92 -11.47
C PRO A 33 2.84 18.53 -10.88
N SER A 34 2.23 17.46 -11.42
CA SER A 34 2.46 16.07 -11.00
C SER A 34 3.87 15.56 -11.28
N LEU A 35 4.67 16.25 -12.13
CA LEU A 35 6.06 15.90 -12.37
C LEU A 35 7.01 16.35 -11.25
N ALA A 36 6.62 17.27 -10.37
CA ALA A 36 7.53 17.80 -9.34
C ALA A 36 8.23 16.71 -8.50
N PRO A 37 7.51 15.72 -7.93
CA PRO A 37 8.13 14.61 -7.18
C PRO A 37 9.15 13.81 -7.99
N HIS A 38 8.85 13.57 -9.27
CA HIS A 38 9.70 12.80 -10.17
C HIS A 38 10.96 13.58 -10.57
N LEU A 39 10.81 14.90 -10.84
CA LEU A 39 11.93 15.79 -11.12
C LEU A 39 12.86 15.92 -9.92
N PHE A 40 12.31 16.04 -8.70
CA PHE A 40 13.11 16.07 -7.48
C PHE A 40 13.96 14.81 -7.32
N VAL A 41 13.35 13.64 -7.45
CA VAL A 41 14.07 12.37 -7.39
C VAL A 41 15.15 12.26 -8.47
N ALA A 42 14.82 12.59 -9.72
CA ALA A 42 15.77 12.53 -10.83
C ALA A 42 16.95 13.49 -10.65
N ILE A 43 16.72 14.69 -10.11
CA ILE A 43 17.78 15.67 -9.83
C ILE A 43 18.68 15.18 -8.69
N VAL A 44 18.12 14.68 -7.59
CA VAL A 44 18.91 14.16 -6.47
C VAL A 44 19.77 12.98 -6.91
N TRP A 45 19.17 12.02 -7.62
CA TRP A 45 19.90 10.89 -8.19
C TRP A 45 20.98 11.34 -9.19
N GLY A 46 20.68 12.35 -10.02
CA GLY A 46 21.63 12.90 -10.98
C GLY A 46 22.83 13.56 -10.30
N ILE A 47 22.61 14.26 -9.17
CA ILE A 47 23.67 14.86 -8.35
C ILE A 47 24.56 13.76 -7.76
N GLU A 48 23.96 12.73 -7.17
CA GLU A 48 24.69 11.58 -6.61
C GLU A 48 25.53 10.88 -7.67
N THR A 49 24.91 10.47 -8.78
CA THR A 49 25.56 9.75 -9.88
C THR A 49 26.68 10.56 -10.53
N SER A 50 26.47 11.88 -10.69
CA SER A 50 27.51 12.77 -11.21
C SER A 50 28.70 12.87 -10.25
N GLY A 51 28.44 12.82 -8.94
CA GLY A 51 29.46 12.73 -7.90
C GLY A 51 30.39 11.54 -8.12
N SER A 52 29.83 10.36 -8.38
CA SER A 52 30.59 9.12 -8.64
C SER A 52 31.44 9.16 -9.90
N VAL A 53 30.94 9.80 -10.96
CA VAL A 53 31.70 9.95 -12.21
C VAL A 53 32.85 10.94 -12.03
N VAL A 54 32.62 12.05 -11.33
CA VAL A 54 33.63 13.10 -11.11
C VAL A 54 34.70 12.66 -10.12
N SER A 55 34.35 11.88 -9.09
CA SER A 55 35.30 11.32 -8.12
C SER A 55 36.17 10.20 -8.70
N GLY A 56 35.79 9.63 -9.84
CA GLY A 56 36.48 8.53 -10.49
C GLY A 56 36.21 7.16 -9.84
N THR A 57 35.23 7.07 -8.94
CA THR A 57 34.82 5.81 -8.30
C THR A 57 33.97 4.95 -9.23
N ALA A 58 33.31 5.57 -10.21
CA ALA A 58 32.56 4.89 -11.24
C ALA A 58 33.25 4.98 -12.61
N SER A 59 33.33 3.84 -13.30
CA SER A 59 33.56 3.83 -14.75
C SER A 59 32.22 3.69 -15.46
N ALA A 60 32.02 4.42 -16.55
CA ALA A 60 30.81 4.40 -17.37
C ALA A 60 30.68 3.09 -18.20
N SER A 61 30.91 1.95 -17.54
CA SER A 61 30.70 0.64 -18.12
C SER A 61 29.21 0.41 -18.40
N PRO A 62 28.85 -0.41 -19.42
CA PRO A 62 27.46 -0.73 -19.70
C PRO A 62 26.70 -1.30 -18.48
N VAL A 63 27.37 -2.12 -17.67
CA VAL A 63 26.79 -2.71 -16.44
C VAL A 63 26.48 -1.65 -15.40
N TRP A 64 27.41 -0.72 -15.17
CA TRP A 64 27.19 0.38 -14.24
C TRP A 64 26.03 1.28 -14.70
N ILE A 65 25.99 1.64 -15.98
CA ILE A 65 24.90 2.45 -16.55
C ILE A 65 23.54 1.73 -16.39
N ALA A 66 23.49 0.42 -16.64
CA ALA A 66 22.27 -0.37 -16.47
C ALA A 66 21.81 -0.39 -15.00
N SER A 67 22.72 -0.65 -14.05
CA SER A 67 22.43 -0.62 -12.61
C SER A 67 21.88 0.73 -12.17
N GLN A 68 22.54 1.81 -12.59
CA GLN A 68 22.15 3.19 -12.26
C GLN A 68 20.78 3.56 -12.86
N SER A 69 20.48 3.07 -14.06
CA SER A 69 19.17 3.27 -14.70
C SER A 69 18.05 2.53 -13.94
N LEU A 70 18.31 1.32 -13.45
CA LEU A 70 17.34 0.55 -12.66
C LEU A 70 17.12 1.17 -11.27
N GLU A 71 18.17 1.69 -10.65
CA GLU A 71 18.09 2.43 -9.39
C GLU A 71 17.20 3.68 -9.54
N LEU A 72 17.44 4.49 -10.58
CA LEU A 72 16.57 5.63 -10.91
C LEU A 72 15.13 5.19 -11.15
N ALA A 73 14.92 4.11 -11.92
CA ALA A 73 13.58 3.56 -12.15
C ALA A 73 12.89 3.18 -10.82
N GLY A 74 13.65 2.66 -9.84
CA GLY A 74 13.15 2.30 -8.52
C GLY A 74 12.73 3.51 -7.72
N LEU A 75 13.57 4.54 -7.68
CA LEU A 75 13.25 5.80 -6.99
C LEU A 75 12.04 6.49 -7.64
N LEU A 76 11.94 6.49 -8.97
CA LEU A 76 10.79 7.02 -9.70
C LEU A 76 9.51 6.21 -9.44
N LEU A 77 9.61 4.88 -9.36
CA LEU A 77 8.50 4.01 -8.98
C LEU A 77 8.02 4.33 -7.56
N ILE A 78 8.94 4.57 -6.62
CA ILE A 78 8.59 4.98 -5.25
C ILE A 78 7.83 6.31 -5.26
N ALA A 79 8.35 7.34 -5.94
CA ALA A 79 7.69 8.65 -6.03
C ALA A 79 6.30 8.55 -6.68
N SER A 80 6.18 7.81 -7.78
CA SER A 80 4.91 7.55 -8.48
C SER A 80 3.93 6.75 -7.62
N THR A 81 4.45 5.82 -6.81
CA THR A 81 3.64 5.01 -5.90
C THR A 81 3.06 5.86 -4.80
N VAL A 82 3.91 6.60 -4.08
CA VAL A 82 3.51 7.51 -3.01
C VAL A 82 2.46 8.50 -3.50
N THR A 83 2.76 9.22 -4.59
CA THR A 83 1.86 10.27 -5.10
C THR A 83 0.56 9.71 -5.66
N GLY A 84 0.63 8.67 -6.49
CA GLY A 84 -0.55 8.09 -7.11
C GLY A 84 -1.46 7.35 -6.10
N LEU A 85 -0.89 6.67 -5.10
CA LEU A 85 -1.70 6.04 -4.04
C LEU A 85 -2.28 7.10 -3.12
N ALA A 86 -1.54 8.15 -2.79
CA ALA A 86 -2.03 9.26 -1.99
C ALA A 86 -3.27 9.94 -2.60
N THR A 87 -3.22 10.23 -3.91
CA THR A 87 -4.36 10.83 -4.62
C THR A 87 -5.56 9.89 -4.62
N LYS A 88 -5.37 8.62 -4.97
CA LYS A 88 -6.46 7.63 -4.96
C LYS A 88 -7.02 7.41 -3.56
N TYR A 89 -6.16 7.34 -2.56
CA TYR A 89 -6.55 7.18 -1.17
C TYR A 89 -7.46 8.31 -0.69
N GLY A 90 -7.15 9.57 -1.01
CA GLY A 90 -8.02 10.71 -0.67
C GLY A 90 -9.43 10.55 -1.22
N SER A 91 -9.56 10.20 -2.51
CA SER A 91 -10.88 9.96 -3.12
C SER A 91 -11.63 8.77 -2.52
N VAL A 92 -10.91 7.72 -2.11
CA VAL A 92 -11.49 6.53 -1.47
C VAL A 92 -11.94 6.85 -0.04
N ALA A 93 -11.13 7.58 0.72
CA ALA A 93 -11.45 7.98 2.08
C ALA A 93 -12.67 8.91 2.12
N GLU A 94 -12.78 9.85 1.18
CA GLU A 94 -13.95 10.72 1.01
C GLU A 94 -15.21 9.89 0.70
N ALA A 95 -15.15 9.03 -0.33
CA ALA A 95 -16.29 8.21 -0.75
C ALA A 95 -16.85 7.31 0.36
N ILE A 96 -15.99 6.78 1.23
CA ILE A 96 -16.41 5.85 2.30
C ILE A 96 -16.86 6.59 3.56
N THR A 97 -16.37 7.81 3.78
CA THR A 97 -16.76 8.62 4.96
C THR A 97 -18.24 9.00 4.91
N ASP A 98 -18.79 9.11 3.71
CA ASP A 98 -20.22 9.41 3.49
C ASP A 98 -21.14 8.22 3.84
N HIS A 99 -20.59 7.03 4.10
CA HIS A 99 -21.39 5.87 4.49
C HIS A 99 -21.87 5.99 5.95
N GLU A 100 -23.16 5.76 6.17
CA GLU A 100 -23.69 5.62 7.52
C GLU A 100 -23.15 4.36 8.20
N PRO A 101 -22.63 4.44 9.44
CA PRO A 101 -22.16 3.27 10.17
C PRO A 101 -23.25 2.21 10.32
N VAL A 102 -22.95 0.99 9.91
CA VAL A 102 -23.88 -0.13 10.11
C VAL A 102 -23.86 -0.54 11.59
N ALA A 103 -25.02 -0.99 12.09
CA ALA A 103 -25.13 -1.57 13.43
C ALA A 103 -24.13 -2.72 13.64
N ASP A 104 -23.51 -2.77 14.82
CA ASP A 104 -22.50 -3.81 15.11
C ASP A 104 -23.13 -5.21 15.16
N VAL A 105 -22.29 -6.21 14.89
CA VAL A 105 -22.61 -7.62 15.11
C VAL A 105 -22.30 -7.94 16.57
N ASP A 106 -23.16 -8.74 17.20
CA ASP A 106 -22.98 -9.14 18.59
C ASP A 106 -21.61 -9.83 18.78
N PRO A 107 -20.75 -9.33 19.69
CA PRO A 107 -19.45 -9.94 19.99
C PRO A 107 -19.54 -11.42 20.37
N ALA A 108 -20.67 -11.89 20.90
CA ALA A 108 -20.88 -13.29 21.26
C ALA A 108 -20.92 -14.23 20.04
N VAL A 109 -21.22 -13.70 18.85
CA VAL A 109 -21.31 -14.46 17.59
C VAL A 109 -19.94 -14.55 16.89
N LEU A 110 -18.95 -13.77 17.34
CA LEU A 110 -17.65 -13.69 16.68
C LEU A 110 -16.75 -14.89 16.99
N GLU A 111 -16.21 -15.48 15.94
CA GLU A 111 -15.23 -16.55 16.05
C GLU A 111 -13.90 -16.06 16.63
N GLY A 112 -13.01 -16.99 16.98
CA GLY A 112 -11.66 -16.67 17.48
C GLY A 112 -10.85 -15.79 16.52
N VAL A 113 -11.00 -15.99 15.21
CA VAL A 113 -10.32 -15.19 14.18
C VAL A 113 -10.81 -13.75 14.17
N ASP A 114 -12.12 -13.51 14.30
CA ASP A 114 -12.67 -12.15 14.27
C ASP A 114 -12.28 -11.36 15.52
N ARG A 115 -12.21 -12.03 16.68
CA ARG A 115 -11.66 -11.42 17.91
C ARG A 115 -10.19 -11.03 17.73
N PHE A 116 -9.38 -11.90 17.14
CA PHE A 116 -7.99 -11.59 16.81
C PHE A 116 -7.89 -10.40 15.84
N LEU A 117 -8.70 -10.37 14.78
CA LEU A 117 -8.71 -9.28 13.80
C LEU A 117 -9.14 -7.94 14.43
N ARG A 118 -10.11 -7.93 15.35
CA ARG A 118 -10.49 -6.73 16.11
C ARG A 118 -9.38 -6.23 17.03
N TRP A 119 -8.67 -7.14 17.71
CA TRP A 119 -7.48 -6.78 18.49
C TRP A 119 -6.39 -6.18 17.61
N LEU A 120 -6.13 -6.81 16.46
CA LEU A 120 -5.15 -6.34 15.49
C LEU A 120 -5.52 -4.95 14.93
N ASP A 121 -6.80 -4.68 14.67
CA ASP A 121 -7.27 -3.35 14.25
C ASP A 121 -6.94 -2.29 15.30
N GLY A 122 -7.22 -2.58 16.57
CA GLY A 122 -6.89 -1.68 17.67
C GLY A 122 -5.40 -1.37 17.72
N ALA A 123 -4.54 -2.39 17.57
CA ALA A 123 -3.09 -2.23 17.55
C ALA A 123 -2.61 -1.42 16.33
N VAL A 124 -3.09 -1.75 15.13
CA VAL A 124 -2.74 -1.06 13.88
C VAL A 124 -3.17 0.41 13.94
N LEU A 125 -4.41 0.69 14.34
CA LEU A 125 -4.92 2.05 14.42
C LEU A 125 -4.19 2.88 15.49
N ALA A 126 -3.88 2.29 16.65
CA ALA A 126 -3.10 2.96 17.69
C ALA A 126 -1.66 3.27 17.23
N ALA A 127 -1.03 2.36 16.49
CA ALA A 127 0.32 2.54 15.96
C ALA A 127 0.39 3.59 14.84
N THR A 128 -0.68 3.75 14.07
CA THR A 128 -0.70 4.59 12.86
C THR A 128 -1.20 6.02 13.12
N TRP A 129 -2.27 6.17 13.89
CA TRP A 129 -3.00 7.45 14.01
C TRP A 129 -2.99 8.02 15.42
N ARG A 130 -2.96 9.35 15.54
CA ARG A 130 -3.17 10.05 16.84
C ARG A 130 -4.63 10.31 17.11
N SER A 131 -5.39 10.65 16.07
CA SER A 131 -6.82 10.95 16.15
C SER A 131 -7.60 10.29 15.01
N VAL A 132 -8.90 10.16 15.27
CA VAL A 132 -9.93 9.52 14.44
C VAL A 132 -10.13 10.23 13.09
N ASP A 133 -9.74 11.49 12.96
CA ASP A 133 -9.98 12.30 11.75
C ASP A 133 -8.74 12.44 10.85
N GLU A 134 -7.55 12.09 11.36
CA GLU A 134 -6.31 12.28 10.60
C GLU A 134 -6.23 11.40 9.34
N TRP A 135 -6.80 10.20 9.38
CA TRP A 135 -6.70 9.24 8.29
C TRP A 135 -7.33 9.76 7.00
N GLN A 136 -8.45 10.47 7.06
CA GLN A 136 -9.15 10.98 5.86
C GLN A 136 -8.27 11.91 5.02
N ARG A 137 -7.41 12.70 5.67
CA ARG A 137 -6.62 13.76 5.03
C ARG A 137 -5.15 13.39 4.83
N ARG A 138 -4.72 12.27 5.42
CA ARG A 138 -3.31 11.86 5.42
C ARG A 138 -3.20 10.45 4.85
N PRO A 139 -2.70 10.29 3.62
CA PRO A 139 -2.46 8.97 3.07
C PRO A 139 -1.26 8.26 3.73
N ALA A 140 -0.36 9.01 4.38
CA ALA A 140 0.78 8.48 5.12
C ALA A 140 0.59 8.73 6.65
N PRO A 141 0.39 7.69 7.47
CA PRO A 141 0.21 7.84 8.90
C PRO A 141 1.45 8.45 9.58
N PRO A 142 1.32 9.58 10.29
CA PRO A 142 2.46 10.35 10.76
C PRO A 142 3.26 9.61 11.83
N ARG A 143 2.62 8.78 12.68
CA ARG A 143 3.31 7.98 13.69
C ARG A 143 4.17 6.91 13.02
N LEU A 144 3.56 6.13 12.12
CA LEU A 144 4.25 5.08 11.38
C LEU A 144 5.41 5.64 10.54
N ARG A 145 5.16 6.70 9.76
CA ARG A 145 6.19 7.35 8.93
C ARG A 145 7.39 7.83 9.76
N ARG A 146 7.16 8.45 10.93
CA ARG A 146 8.25 8.89 11.83
C ARG A 146 8.98 7.72 12.48
N ALA A 147 8.26 6.68 12.89
CA ALA A 147 8.85 5.48 13.48
C ALA A 147 9.75 4.76 12.46
N LEU A 148 9.29 4.64 11.21
CA LEU A 148 10.08 4.06 10.11
C LEU A 148 11.33 4.88 9.81
N LEU A 149 11.22 6.22 9.75
CA LEU A 149 12.38 7.08 9.58
C LEU A 149 13.37 6.94 10.74
N ALA A 150 12.89 6.97 11.98
CA ALA A 150 13.75 6.81 13.15
C ALA A 150 14.47 5.45 13.16
N CYS A 151 13.77 4.38 12.76
CA CYS A 151 14.35 3.04 12.60
C CYS A 151 15.43 3.03 11.53
N GLY A 152 15.16 3.58 10.33
CA GLY A 152 16.14 3.67 9.25
C GLY A 152 17.38 4.47 9.63
N LEU A 153 17.19 5.62 10.28
CA LEU A 153 18.30 6.44 10.79
C LEU A 153 19.11 5.72 11.88
N LEU A 154 18.46 4.99 12.78
CA LEU A 154 19.14 4.21 13.82
C LEU A 154 19.97 3.07 13.22
N LEU A 155 19.40 2.32 12.26
CA LEU A 155 20.11 1.26 11.54
C LEU A 155 21.33 1.83 10.79
N HIS A 156 21.15 2.96 10.13
CA HIS A 156 22.23 3.65 9.41
C HIS A 156 23.33 4.17 10.33
N ALA A 157 22.96 4.80 11.44
CA ALA A 157 23.91 5.25 12.45
C ALA A 157 24.66 4.06 13.07
N THR A 158 23.98 2.95 13.29
CA THR A 158 24.61 1.71 13.79
C THR A 158 25.57 1.15 12.75
N TYR A 159 25.18 1.11 11.48
CA TYR A 159 26.05 0.67 10.38
C TYR A 159 27.31 1.53 10.24
N LEU A 160 27.17 2.87 10.27
CA LEU A 160 28.31 3.77 10.11
C LEU A 160 29.18 3.83 11.36
N PHE A 161 28.60 4.16 12.51
CA PHE A 161 29.35 4.45 13.73
C PHE A 161 29.49 3.25 14.65
N GLY A 162 28.44 2.44 14.79
CA GLY A 162 28.46 1.26 15.65
C GLY A 162 29.37 0.15 15.13
N LEU A 163 29.43 -0.03 13.81
CA LEU A 163 30.28 -1.02 13.15
C LEU A 163 31.59 -0.42 12.58
N GLY A 164 31.82 0.88 12.73
CA GLY A 164 33.05 1.53 12.29
C GLY A 164 33.21 1.68 10.77
N ASN A 165 32.13 1.60 9.99
CA ASN A 165 32.19 1.64 8.52
C ASN A 165 32.41 3.05 7.92
N VAL A 166 32.56 4.10 8.74
CA VAL A 166 32.85 5.46 8.23
C VAL A 166 34.12 5.47 7.37
N GLU A 167 35.22 4.88 7.86
CA GLU A 167 36.48 4.85 7.12
C GLU A 167 36.34 4.07 5.83
N PHE A 168 35.69 2.90 5.87
CA PHE A 168 35.42 2.07 4.70
C PHE A 168 34.64 2.82 3.61
N VAL A 169 33.57 3.53 3.99
CA VAL A 169 32.75 4.30 3.04
C VAL A 169 33.57 5.42 2.40
N LEU A 170 34.30 6.19 3.21
CA LEU A 170 35.09 7.32 2.72
C LEU A 170 36.32 6.88 1.91
N SER A 171 36.91 5.72 2.22
CA SER A 171 38.02 5.17 1.46
C SER A 171 37.57 4.55 0.13
N SER A 172 36.37 3.96 0.10
CA SER A 172 35.84 3.25 -1.08
C SER A 172 35.20 4.21 -2.10
N LEU A 173 34.47 5.21 -1.63
CA LEU A 173 33.77 6.19 -2.48
C LEU A 173 34.48 7.55 -2.53
N GLY A 174 35.58 7.71 -1.80
CA GLY A 174 36.23 9.00 -1.63
C GLY A 174 35.48 9.93 -0.65
N PRO A 175 36.15 10.97 -0.12
CA PRO A 175 35.60 11.79 0.95
C PRO A 175 34.37 12.61 0.55
N VAL A 176 34.33 13.07 -0.70
CA VAL A 176 33.27 13.97 -1.19
C VAL A 176 31.98 13.19 -1.45
N GLU A 177 32.05 12.14 -2.27
CA GLU A 177 30.89 11.32 -2.63
C GLU A 177 30.42 10.49 -1.44
N GLY A 178 31.32 9.76 -0.77
CA GLY A 178 30.96 9.01 0.44
C GLY A 178 30.36 9.93 1.52
N GLY A 179 30.91 11.13 1.67
CA GLY A 179 30.38 12.19 2.53
C GLY A 179 28.95 12.61 2.14
N LEU A 180 28.76 12.96 0.88
CA LEU A 180 27.47 13.44 0.36
C LEU A 180 26.39 12.35 0.41
N SER A 181 26.66 11.15 -0.10
CA SER A 181 25.68 10.07 -0.16
C SER A 181 25.31 9.57 1.24
N PHE A 182 26.28 9.17 2.06
CA PHE A 182 26.00 8.52 3.34
C PHE A 182 25.60 9.48 4.46
N PHE A 183 26.03 10.74 4.43
CA PHE A 183 25.69 11.69 5.50
C PHE A 183 24.62 12.70 5.11
N VAL A 184 24.30 12.85 3.82
CA VAL A 184 23.29 13.82 3.36
C VAL A 184 22.15 13.14 2.60
N ILE A 185 22.43 12.53 1.45
CA ILE A 185 21.37 12.07 0.55
C ILE A 185 20.58 10.90 1.14
N ILE A 186 21.26 9.84 1.59
CA ILE A 186 20.62 8.65 2.17
C ILE A 186 19.74 9.00 3.38
N PRO A 187 20.26 9.65 4.45
CA PRO A 187 19.48 9.90 5.66
C PRO A 187 18.38 10.96 5.50
N PHE A 188 18.58 11.99 4.65
CA PHE A 188 17.65 13.12 4.56
C PHE A 188 16.77 13.12 3.31
N VAL A 189 17.06 12.27 2.31
CA VAL A 189 16.23 12.13 1.11
C VAL A 189 15.67 10.71 0.99
N TYR A 190 16.53 9.70 0.93
CA TYR A 190 16.09 8.33 0.63
C TYR A 190 15.34 7.66 1.78
N TYR A 191 15.80 7.78 3.03
CA TYR A 191 15.04 7.22 4.16
C TYR A 191 13.69 7.91 4.39
N PRO A 192 13.56 9.23 4.33
CA PRO A 192 12.25 9.88 4.37
C PRO A 192 11.33 9.39 3.24
N LEU A 193 11.86 9.27 2.02
CA LEU A 193 11.10 8.80 0.87
C LEU A 193 10.62 7.35 1.06
N LEU A 194 11.52 6.45 1.51
CA LEU A 194 11.20 5.05 1.77
C LEU A 194 10.22 4.90 2.94
N ALA A 195 10.41 5.65 4.03
CA ALA A 195 9.51 5.65 5.17
C ALA A 195 8.11 6.13 4.79
N GLU A 196 8.01 7.14 3.91
CA GLU A 196 6.73 7.60 3.36
C GLU A 196 6.07 6.55 2.47
N PHE A 197 6.83 5.91 1.60
CA PHE A 197 6.36 4.80 0.76
C PHE A 197 5.79 3.65 1.59
N VAL A 198 6.56 3.13 2.54
CA VAL A 198 6.12 2.03 3.41
C VAL A 198 4.90 2.46 4.23
N ALA A 199 4.87 3.70 4.73
CA ALA A 199 3.72 4.21 5.47
C ALA A 199 2.44 4.27 4.61
N VAL A 200 2.52 4.72 3.36
CA VAL A 200 1.36 4.76 2.43
C VAL A 200 0.88 3.35 2.10
N VAL A 201 1.79 2.44 1.75
CA VAL A 201 1.45 1.04 1.44
C VAL A 201 0.81 0.37 2.65
N ALA A 202 1.43 0.48 3.83
CA ALA A 202 0.89 -0.08 5.07
C ALA A 202 -0.48 0.53 5.43
N ASN A 203 -0.69 1.82 5.18
CA ASN A 203 -1.99 2.45 5.41
C ASN A 203 -3.08 1.84 4.52
N VAL A 204 -2.79 1.64 3.23
CA VAL A 204 -3.74 1.03 2.29
C VAL A 204 -4.09 -0.41 2.67
N HIS A 205 -3.12 -1.21 3.12
CA HIS A 205 -3.32 -2.66 3.31
C HIS A 205 -3.69 -3.04 4.74
N LEU A 206 -3.37 -2.20 5.72
CA LEU A 206 -3.57 -2.51 7.13
C LEU A 206 -4.56 -1.54 7.77
N ALA A 207 -4.24 -0.24 7.78
CA ALA A 207 -5.00 0.74 8.56
C ALA A 207 -6.35 1.10 7.94
N LEU A 208 -6.45 1.21 6.61
CA LEU A 208 -7.72 1.49 5.93
C LEU A 208 -8.75 0.36 6.12
N PRO A 209 -8.43 -0.93 5.87
CA PRO A 209 -9.32 -2.04 6.21
C PRO A 209 -9.69 -2.07 7.69
N ALA A 210 -8.70 -1.88 8.58
CA ALA A 210 -8.95 -1.82 10.02
C ALA A 210 -9.96 -0.72 10.38
N ARG A 211 -9.83 0.44 9.73
CA ARG A 211 -10.73 1.57 9.92
C ARG A 211 -12.15 1.27 9.44
N ILE A 212 -12.29 0.72 8.24
CA ILE A 212 -13.59 0.32 7.67
C ILE A 212 -14.32 -0.65 8.62
N ARG A 213 -13.60 -1.63 9.17
CA ARG A 213 -14.16 -2.62 10.09
C ARG A 213 -14.51 -2.02 11.44
N SER A 214 -13.64 -1.19 12.01
CA SER A 214 -13.85 -0.49 13.29
C SER A 214 -15.05 0.46 13.23
N ASP A 215 -15.11 1.28 12.18
CA ASP A 215 -16.13 2.32 12.03
C ASP A 215 -17.40 1.78 11.35
N ARG A 216 -17.38 0.52 10.91
CA ARG A 216 -18.50 -0.21 10.28
C ARG A 216 -19.02 0.48 9.02
N LEU A 217 -18.09 0.92 8.18
CA LEU A 217 -18.37 1.71 6.98
C LEU A 217 -18.76 0.76 5.83
N LEU A 218 -20.06 0.60 5.60
CA LEU A 218 -20.59 -0.26 4.53
C LEU A 218 -21.90 0.32 4.01
N ASP A 219 -22.05 0.39 2.69
CA ASP A 219 -23.26 0.86 2.03
C ASP A 219 -24.00 -0.30 1.33
N PHE A 220 -25.08 -0.80 1.95
CA PHE A 220 -25.93 -1.83 1.34
C PHE A 220 -26.74 -1.33 0.13
N GLY A 221 -26.83 -0.02 -0.09
CA GLY A 221 -27.49 0.60 -1.25
C GLY A 221 -26.61 0.67 -2.50
N ASP A 222 -25.34 0.27 -2.40
CA ASP A 222 -24.40 0.29 -3.51
C ASP A 222 -24.88 -0.59 -4.68
N VAL A 223 -25.20 0.08 -5.80
CA VAL A 223 -25.66 -0.54 -7.04
C VAL A 223 -24.65 -1.50 -7.67
N SER A 224 -23.36 -1.37 -7.32
CA SER A 224 -22.33 -2.28 -7.81
C SER A 224 -22.26 -3.58 -7.01
N GLY A 225 -22.95 -3.64 -5.86
CA GLY A 225 -23.04 -4.81 -5.00
C GLY A 225 -21.75 -5.09 -4.22
N TYR A 226 -20.86 -4.11 -4.01
CA TYR A 226 -19.63 -4.28 -3.22
C TYR A 226 -19.72 -3.59 -1.85
N GLY A 227 -20.92 -3.22 -1.41
CA GLY A 227 -21.10 -2.55 -0.12
C GLY A 227 -20.45 -1.16 -0.06
N GLY A 228 -20.23 -0.51 -1.21
CA GLY A 228 -19.48 0.74 -1.33
C GLY A 228 -17.96 0.57 -1.21
N LEU A 229 -17.45 -0.67 -1.10
CA LEU A 229 -16.01 -0.96 -0.92
C LEU A 229 -15.26 -1.24 -2.23
N ARG A 230 -15.91 -1.15 -3.38
CA ARG A 230 -15.25 -1.28 -4.69
C ARG A 230 -14.05 -0.34 -4.87
N PRO A 231 -14.10 0.94 -4.45
CA PRO A 231 -12.93 1.83 -4.50
C PRO A 231 -11.78 1.35 -3.62
N VAL A 232 -12.07 0.72 -2.47
CA VAL A 232 -11.06 0.13 -1.57
C VAL A 232 -10.36 -1.04 -2.24
N GLY A 233 -11.13 -1.96 -2.84
CA GLY A 233 -10.58 -3.09 -3.58
C GLY A 233 -9.67 -2.65 -4.73
N ALA A 234 -10.08 -1.63 -5.48
CA ALA A 234 -9.26 -1.06 -6.55
C ALA A 234 -7.98 -0.39 -6.04
N LEU A 235 -8.02 0.21 -4.84
CA LEU A 235 -6.84 0.81 -4.21
C LEU A 235 -5.84 -0.25 -3.72
N ILE A 236 -6.32 -1.30 -3.06
CA ILE A 236 -5.51 -2.46 -2.65
C ILE A 236 -4.88 -3.10 -3.89
N GLU A 237 -5.66 -3.34 -4.95
CA GLU A 237 -5.15 -3.88 -6.22
C GLU A 237 -4.05 -3.00 -6.81
N ALA A 238 -4.29 -1.69 -6.94
CA ALA A 238 -3.33 -0.77 -7.55
C ALA A 238 -2.01 -0.72 -6.77
N SER A 239 -2.08 -0.78 -5.44
CA SER A 239 -0.89 -0.82 -4.61
C SER A 239 -0.21 -2.19 -4.65
N GLY A 240 -0.95 -3.29 -4.69
CA GLY A 240 -0.40 -4.64 -4.85
C GLY A 240 0.40 -4.78 -6.14
N HIS A 241 -0.11 -4.26 -7.26
CA HIS A 241 0.64 -4.26 -8.52
C HIS A 241 1.93 -3.43 -8.43
N ARG A 242 1.90 -2.26 -7.78
CA ARG A 242 3.09 -1.43 -7.58
C ARG A 242 4.13 -2.12 -6.70
N TYR A 243 3.68 -2.84 -5.68
CA TYR A 243 4.56 -3.66 -4.83
C TYR A 243 5.24 -4.76 -5.65
N VAL A 244 4.48 -5.51 -6.46
CA VAL A 244 5.02 -6.55 -7.35
C VAL A 244 6.03 -5.98 -8.34
N ILE A 245 5.74 -4.83 -8.97
CA ILE A 245 6.67 -4.16 -9.88
C ILE A 245 7.96 -3.76 -9.13
N GLY A 246 7.83 -3.26 -7.90
CA GLY A 246 8.98 -2.92 -7.06
C GLY A 246 9.83 -4.15 -6.73
N LEU A 247 9.20 -5.28 -6.42
CA LEU A 247 9.90 -6.53 -6.15
C LEU A 247 10.61 -7.07 -7.40
N ALA A 248 9.96 -7.02 -8.57
CA ALA A 248 10.59 -7.41 -9.83
C ALA A 248 11.77 -6.51 -10.17
N LEU A 249 11.65 -5.21 -9.92
CA LEU A 249 12.72 -4.26 -10.15
C LEU A 249 13.89 -4.45 -9.18
N TYR A 250 13.62 -4.75 -7.91
CA TYR A 250 14.64 -5.17 -6.95
C TYR A 250 15.44 -6.36 -7.48
N THR A 251 14.76 -7.41 -7.96
CA THR A 251 15.42 -8.57 -8.55
C THR A 251 16.25 -8.22 -9.78
N LEU A 252 15.78 -7.31 -10.64
CA LEU A 252 16.59 -6.84 -11.77
C LEU A 252 17.85 -6.11 -11.30
N ILE A 253 17.76 -5.29 -10.25
CA ILE A 253 18.92 -4.59 -9.67
C ILE A 253 19.93 -5.62 -9.13
N THR A 254 19.49 -6.65 -8.40
CA THR A 254 20.39 -7.67 -7.84
C THR A 254 21.06 -8.53 -8.92
N ILE A 255 20.34 -8.82 -10.01
CA ILE A 255 20.89 -9.45 -11.21
C ILE A 255 21.97 -8.55 -11.85
N THR A 256 21.66 -7.28 -12.14
CA THR A 256 22.58 -6.38 -12.85
C THR A 256 23.82 -6.00 -12.04
N THR A 257 23.70 -5.90 -10.72
CA THR A 257 24.84 -5.64 -9.83
C THR A 257 25.77 -6.85 -9.68
N GLY A 258 25.42 -7.98 -10.30
CA GLY A 258 26.27 -9.18 -10.33
C GLY A 258 26.23 -9.98 -9.03
N ILE A 259 25.37 -9.63 -8.07
CA ILE A 259 25.15 -10.41 -6.85
C ILE A 259 24.75 -11.85 -7.21
N GLN A 260 23.96 -12.03 -8.27
CA GLN A 260 23.52 -13.37 -8.70
C GLN A 260 24.41 -14.01 -9.78
N VAL A 261 25.03 -13.20 -10.64
CA VAL A 261 25.80 -13.67 -11.80
C VAL A 261 27.26 -13.98 -11.42
N ASN A 262 27.90 -13.13 -10.62
CA ASN A 262 29.33 -13.24 -10.28
C ASN A 262 29.59 -13.80 -8.87
N ALA A 263 28.66 -13.64 -7.92
CA ALA A 263 28.85 -14.15 -6.56
C ALA A 263 28.52 -15.65 -6.40
N SER A 264 27.90 -16.27 -7.41
CA SER A 264 27.54 -17.70 -7.41
C SER A 264 28.76 -18.64 -7.43
N VAL A 265 29.95 -18.12 -7.80
CA VAL A 265 31.20 -18.90 -7.85
C VAL A 265 32.02 -18.78 -6.56
N ASP A 266 32.05 -17.61 -5.90
CA ASP A 266 32.95 -17.33 -4.76
C ASP A 266 32.27 -16.81 -3.47
N ASN A 267 30.96 -16.49 -3.47
CA ASN A 267 30.30 -15.80 -2.34
C ASN A 267 28.86 -16.29 -2.07
N ALA A 268 28.73 -17.59 -1.75
CA ALA A 268 27.45 -18.23 -1.42
C ALA A 268 26.65 -17.51 -0.31
N ALA A 269 27.31 -16.85 0.64
CA ALA A 269 26.66 -16.10 1.70
C ALA A 269 25.86 -14.89 1.17
N LEU A 270 26.38 -14.18 0.17
CA LEU A 270 25.72 -13.02 -0.40
C LEU A 270 24.47 -13.42 -1.20
N VAL A 271 24.57 -14.51 -1.97
CA VAL A 271 23.43 -15.10 -2.69
C VAL A 271 22.34 -15.53 -1.72
N ALA A 272 22.71 -16.22 -0.63
CA ALA A 272 21.75 -16.67 0.38
C ALA A 272 21.01 -15.50 1.06
N ILE A 273 21.71 -14.39 1.34
CA ILE A 273 21.12 -13.17 1.89
C ILE A 273 20.13 -12.55 0.89
N ASP A 274 20.49 -12.47 -0.39
CA ASP A 274 19.61 -11.94 -1.44
C ASP A 274 18.36 -12.79 -1.64
N THR A 275 18.52 -14.12 -1.71
CA THR A 275 17.38 -15.06 -1.75
C THR A 275 16.48 -14.90 -0.52
N LEU A 276 17.06 -14.71 0.67
CA LEU A 276 16.28 -14.45 1.89
C LEU A 276 15.48 -13.15 1.78
N TYR A 277 16.06 -12.07 1.25
CA TYR A 277 15.34 -10.82 1.01
C TYR A 277 14.20 -11.00 0.01
N LEU A 278 14.43 -11.75 -1.07
CA LEU A 278 13.40 -12.04 -2.07
C LEU A 278 12.24 -12.83 -1.44
N VAL A 279 12.53 -13.90 -0.71
CA VAL A 279 11.53 -14.73 -0.02
C VAL A 279 10.76 -13.92 1.02
N ALA A 280 11.47 -13.14 1.85
CA ALA A 280 10.85 -12.29 2.85
C ALA A 280 9.97 -11.21 2.19
N GLY A 281 10.46 -10.58 1.12
CA GLY A 281 9.70 -9.62 0.32
C GLY A 281 8.44 -10.23 -0.28
N THR A 282 8.53 -11.41 -0.90
CA THR A 282 7.34 -12.11 -1.42
C THR A 282 6.34 -12.44 -0.33
N LEU A 283 6.80 -12.95 0.82
CA LEU A 283 5.92 -13.26 1.96
C LEU A 283 5.22 -12.00 2.46
N VAL A 284 5.95 -10.90 2.63
CA VAL A 284 5.39 -9.61 3.05
C VAL A 284 4.38 -9.11 2.02
N GLY A 285 4.69 -9.19 0.73
CA GLY A 285 3.77 -8.84 -0.35
C GLY A 285 2.48 -9.66 -0.34
N ALA A 286 2.60 -10.98 -0.16
CA ALA A 286 1.47 -11.88 -0.04
C ALA A 286 0.61 -11.52 1.18
N VAL A 287 1.22 -11.35 2.36
CA VAL A 287 0.50 -10.95 3.57
C VAL A 287 -0.19 -9.61 3.38
N LEU A 288 0.52 -8.61 2.85
CA LEU A 288 -0.05 -7.28 2.60
C LEU A 288 -1.25 -7.36 1.65
N PHE A 289 -1.23 -8.20 0.61
CA PHE A 289 -2.36 -8.33 -0.31
C PHE A 289 -3.53 -9.16 0.26
N PHE A 290 -3.27 -10.33 0.84
CA PHE A 290 -4.33 -11.25 1.25
C PHE A 290 -5.00 -10.84 2.56
N TYR A 291 -4.26 -10.23 3.49
CA TYR A 291 -4.81 -9.75 4.76
C TYR A 291 -6.01 -8.79 4.60
N PRO A 292 -5.92 -7.68 3.84
CA PRO A 292 -7.05 -6.75 3.69
C PRO A 292 -8.23 -7.40 2.99
N VAL A 293 -7.98 -8.27 2.00
CA VAL A 293 -9.03 -8.97 1.26
C VAL A 293 -9.81 -9.92 2.18
N LEU A 294 -9.10 -10.74 2.96
CA LEU A 294 -9.72 -11.70 3.86
C LEU A 294 -10.42 -11.02 5.04
N SER A 295 -9.80 -9.99 5.63
CA SER A 295 -10.39 -9.27 6.76
C SER A 295 -11.66 -8.52 6.37
N LEU A 296 -11.67 -7.84 5.21
CA LEU A 296 -12.87 -7.21 4.67
C LEU A 296 -13.92 -8.26 4.25
N HIS A 297 -13.50 -9.40 3.70
CA HIS A 297 -14.43 -10.46 3.34
C HIS A 297 -15.24 -10.94 4.54
N ARG A 298 -14.55 -11.30 5.63
CA ARG A 298 -15.20 -11.71 6.88
C ARG A 298 -16.13 -10.61 7.38
N PHE A 299 -15.68 -9.37 7.40
CA PHE A 299 -16.51 -8.25 7.85
C PHE A 299 -17.79 -8.11 7.01
N MET A 300 -17.69 -8.14 5.69
CA MET A 300 -18.84 -8.03 4.78
C MET A 300 -19.80 -9.19 4.94
N ALA A 301 -19.30 -10.42 5.06
CA ALA A 301 -20.11 -11.63 5.27
C ALA A 301 -20.95 -11.53 6.55
N HIS A 302 -20.34 -11.17 7.68
CA HIS A 302 -21.06 -11.02 8.95
C HIS A 302 -22.10 -9.88 8.88
N GLN A 303 -21.76 -8.75 8.26
CA GLN A 303 -22.70 -7.63 8.12
C GLN A 303 -23.88 -7.98 7.21
N LYS A 304 -23.63 -8.71 6.12
CA LYS A 304 -24.66 -9.24 5.22
C LYS A 304 -25.61 -10.16 5.97
N GLU A 305 -25.09 -11.14 6.70
CA GLU A 305 -25.90 -12.08 7.48
C GLU A 305 -26.73 -11.36 8.55
N ALA A 306 -26.11 -10.45 9.32
CA ALA A 306 -26.81 -9.66 10.32
C ALA A 306 -27.93 -8.78 9.72
N ARG A 307 -27.70 -8.22 8.52
CA ARG A 307 -28.73 -7.43 7.82
C ARG A 307 -29.87 -8.31 7.30
N LEU A 308 -29.57 -9.48 6.75
CA LEU A 308 -30.58 -10.46 6.32
C LEU A 308 -31.42 -10.95 7.51
N GLY A 309 -30.78 -11.23 8.65
CA GLY A 309 -31.47 -11.61 9.89
C GLY A 309 -32.44 -10.52 10.34
N LYS A 310 -32.02 -9.25 10.36
CA LYS A 310 -32.90 -8.11 10.70
C LYS A 310 -34.09 -7.96 9.74
N ILE A 311 -33.87 -8.20 8.44
CA ILE A 311 -34.97 -8.16 7.46
C ILE A 311 -35.94 -9.32 7.72
N ALA A 312 -35.44 -10.53 7.98
CA ALA A 312 -36.26 -11.69 8.31
C ALA A 312 -37.11 -11.45 9.57
N THR A 313 -36.52 -10.89 10.64
CA THR A 313 -37.26 -10.51 11.86
C THR A 313 -38.36 -9.50 11.56
N ARG A 314 -38.06 -8.40 10.84
CA ARG A 314 -39.07 -7.39 10.48
C ARG A 314 -40.20 -7.96 9.64
N VAL A 315 -39.91 -8.92 8.75
CA VAL A 315 -40.94 -9.57 7.94
C VAL A 315 -41.79 -10.51 8.78
N SER A 316 -41.19 -11.24 9.73
CA SER A 316 -41.95 -12.09 10.67
C SER A 316 -42.86 -11.31 11.63
N GLU A 317 -42.58 -10.02 11.83
CA GLU A 317 -43.39 -9.11 12.64
C GLU A 317 -44.55 -8.47 11.84
N LEU A 318 -44.62 -8.65 10.50
CA LEU A 318 -45.74 -8.15 9.71
C LEU A 318 -46.98 -9.03 9.93
N GLU A 319 -48.16 -8.40 9.98
CA GLU A 319 -49.45 -9.09 10.13
C GLU A 319 -49.73 -10.01 8.93
N GLY A 320 -49.91 -11.31 9.20
CA GLY A 320 -50.19 -12.33 8.18
C GLY A 320 -50.17 -13.77 8.69
N ASN A 321 -50.72 -14.70 7.90
CA ASN A 321 -50.89 -16.12 8.26
C ASN A 321 -49.65 -17.01 8.07
N GLY A 322 -48.48 -16.41 7.76
CA GLY A 322 -47.22 -17.12 7.56
C GLY A 322 -46.19 -16.75 8.64
N ARG A 323 -45.56 -17.74 9.27
CA ARG A 323 -44.58 -17.52 10.36
C ARG A 323 -43.14 -17.37 9.87
N THR A 324 -42.86 -17.63 8.59
CA THR A 324 -41.50 -17.72 8.06
C THR A 324 -41.42 -17.17 6.65
N PHE A 325 -40.38 -16.39 6.38
CA PHE A 325 -40.05 -15.84 5.06
C PHE A 325 -39.71 -16.96 4.06
N PRO A 326 -40.20 -16.95 2.80
CA PRO A 326 -40.98 -15.92 2.11
C PRO A 326 -42.51 -16.10 2.17
N ASP A 327 -43.03 -16.96 3.03
CA ASP A 327 -44.43 -17.44 2.98
C ASP A 327 -45.41 -16.55 3.78
N VAL A 328 -45.09 -15.26 3.96
CA VAL A 328 -45.99 -14.32 4.65
C VAL A 328 -47.06 -13.85 3.67
N GLU A 329 -48.31 -14.16 3.96
CA GLU A 329 -49.49 -13.63 3.24
C GLU A 329 -49.97 -12.35 3.95
N PRO A 330 -49.68 -11.15 3.39
CA PRO A 330 -50.08 -9.89 4.00
C PRO A 330 -51.61 -9.69 3.95
N GLU A 331 -52.22 -9.35 5.08
CA GLU A 331 -53.68 -9.20 5.20
C GLU A 331 -54.19 -7.83 4.73
N THR A 332 -53.31 -6.82 4.68
CA THR A 332 -53.68 -5.44 4.32
C THR A 332 -52.82 -4.89 3.16
N PRO A 333 -53.33 -3.96 2.32
CA PRO A 333 -52.54 -3.34 1.24
C PRO A 333 -51.27 -2.64 1.73
N ASP A 334 -51.30 -2.06 2.92
CA ASP A 334 -50.13 -1.42 3.53
C ASP A 334 -49.09 -2.46 3.97
N SER A 335 -49.51 -3.57 4.60
CA SER A 335 -48.61 -4.68 4.94
C SER A 335 -47.98 -5.33 3.71
N ALA A 336 -48.72 -5.43 2.59
CA ALA A 336 -48.21 -5.93 1.32
C ALA A 336 -47.13 -5.01 0.73
N THR A 337 -47.33 -3.69 0.81
CA THR A 337 -46.33 -2.70 0.37
C THR A 337 -45.06 -2.78 1.23
N ARG A 338 -45.22 -2.88 2.56
CA ARG A 338 -44.09 -3.05 3.49
C ARG A 338 -43.34 -4.36 3.23
N TYR A 339 -44.06 -5.46 3.02
CA TYR A 339 -43.48 -6.76 2.65
C TYR A 339 -42.66 -6.67 1.36
N MET A 340 -43.23 -6.09 0.30
CA MET A 340 -42.54 -5.91 -0.99
C MET A 340 -41.27 -5.09 -0.84
N ASN A 341 -41.30 -3.99 -0.08
CA ASN A 341 -40.11 -3.18 0.20
C ASN A 341 -39.03 -3.98 0.95
N GLN A 342 -39.39 -4.80 1.94
CA GLN A 342 -38.43 -5.66 2.63
C GLN A 342 -37.89 -6.78 1.72
N PHE A 343 -38.72 -7.37 0.86
CA PHE A 343 -38.31 -8.37 -0.12
C PHE A 343 -37.30 -7.80 -1.12
N MET A 344 -37.55 -6.59 -1.63
CA MET A 344 -36.61 -5.88 -2.51
C MET A 344 -35.30 -5.58 -1.80
N ASN A 345 -35.34 -5.04 -0.58
CA ASN A 345 -34.14 -4.80 0.23
C ASN A 345 -33.35 -6.08 0.49
N MET A 346 -34.04 -7.20 0.78
CA MET A 346 -33.39 -8.48 0.97
C MET A 346 -32.68 -8.95 -0.29
N ASN A 347 -33.30 -8.81 -1.47
CA ASN A 347 -32.68 -9.20 -2.73
C ASN A 347 -31.41 -8.38 -3.02
N VAL A 348 -31.45 -7.07 -2.76
CA VAL A 348 -30.25 -6.21 -2.87
C VAL A 348 -29.15 -6.70 -1.94
N VAL A 349 -29.46 -6.96 -0.67
CA VAL A 349 -28.48 -7.47 0.31
C VAL A 349 -27.96 -8.85 -0.05
N LYS A 350 -28.81 -9.76 -0.55
CA LYS A 350 -28.42 -11.11 -1.00
C LYS A 350 -27.46 -11.07 -2.17
N GLN A 351 -27.67 -10.15 -3.11
CA GLN A 351 -26.83 -9.95 -4.29
C GLN A 351 -25.50 -9.25 -3.98
N MET A 352 -25.36 -8.64 -2.79
CA MET A 352 -24.10 -8.05 -2.36
C MET A 352 -22.99 -9.11 -2.31
N HIS A 353 -21.88 -8.82 -2.97
CA HIS A 353 -20.66 -9.60 -2.93
C HIS A 353 -20.04 -9.51 -1.54
N GLU A 354 -19.38 -10.59 -1.14
CA GLU A 354 -18.69 -10.67 0.14
C GLU A 354 -17.19 -10.39 -0.01
N TYR A 355 -16.67 -10.13 -1.20
CA TYR A 355 -15.26 -9.79 -1.42
C TYR A 355 -15.14 -8.37 -1.97
N PRO A 356 -14.19 -7.57 -1.46
CA PRO A 356 -13.96 -6.22 -1.99
C PRO A 356 -13.25 -6.23 -3.35
N VAL A 357 -12.74 -7.40 -3.77
CA VAL A 357 -11.94 -7.61 -4.98
C VAL A 357 -12.52 -8.72 -5.85
N ARG A 358 -12.26 -8.65 -7.15
CA ARG A 358 -12.63 -9.67 -8.14
C ARG A 358 -11.57 -10.77 -8.21
N LEU A 359 -11.98 -11.99 -8.56
CA LEU A 359 -11.08 -13.14 -8.73
C LEU A 359 -9.92 -12.85 -9.69
N GLN A 360 -10.18 -12.15 -10.80
CA GLN A 360 -9.15 -11.75 -11.76
C GLN A 360 -8.04 -10.91 -11.12
N GLN A 361 -8.36 -10.06 -10.15
CA GLN A 361 -7.40 -9.20 -9.45
C GLN A 361 -6.48 -10.06 -8.56
N VAL A 362 -7.05 -11.06 -7.87
CA VAL A 362 -6.29 -12.02 -7.07
C VAL A 362 -5.33 -12.81 -7.95
N THR A 363 -5.82 -13.37 -9.07
CA THR A 363 -4.97 -14.13 -10.00
C THR A 363 -3.83 -13.28 -10.57
N SER A 364 -4.09 -12.01 -10.91
CA SER A 364 -3.07 -11.09 -11.41
C SER A 364 -1.94 -10.89 -10.40
N ILE A 365 -2.27 -10.64 -9.13
CA ILE A 365 -1.27 -10.44 -8.08
C ILE A 365 -0.50 -11.73 -7.78
N VAL A 366 -1.18 -12.87 -7.67
CA VAL A 366 -0.52 -14.16 -7.45
C VAL A 366 0.47 -14.47 -8.58
N THR A 367 0.05 -14.27 -9.83
CA THR A 367 0.93 -14.45 -11.00
C THR A 367 2.10 -13.47 -10.95
N GLY A 368 1.82 -12.22 -10.59
CA GLY A 368 2.83 -11.17 -10.43
C GLY A 368 3.87 -11.50 -9.37
N LEU A 369 3.49 -12.10 -8.24
CA LEU A 369 4.42 -12.49 -7.18
C LEU A 369 5.39 -13.61 -7.61
N LEU A 370 5.08 -14.35 -8.67
CA LEU A 370 5.99 -15.34 -9.26
C LEU A 370 7.02 -14.71 -10.21
N LEU A 371 6.75 -13.52 -10.75
CA LEU A 371 7.62 -12.86 -11.72
C LEU A 371 9.06 -12.66 -11.22
N PRO A 372 9.32 -12.19 -9.99
CA PRO A 372 10.68 -12.06 -9.48
C PRO A 372 11.47 -13.38 -9.50
N TYR A 373 10.86 -14.50 -9.12
CA TYR A 373 11.51 -15.81 -9.16
C TYR A 373 11.77 -16.29 -10.58
N LEU A 374 10.88 -15.97 -11.53
CA LEU A 374 11.11 -16.28 -12.94
C LEU A 374 12.30 -15.50 -13.49
N LEU A 375 12.43 -14.21 -13.12
CA LEU A 375 13.57 -13.38 -13.50
C LEU A 375 14.88 -13.91 -12.91
N ASP A 376 14.87 -14.21 -11.61
CA ASP A 376 15.99 -14.81 -10.85
C ASP A 376 16.44 -16.15 -11.47
N TYR A 377 15.48 -17.03 -11.77
CA TYR A 377 15.74 -18.32 -12.40
C TYR A 377 16.35 -18.17 -13.80
N VAL A 378 15.78 -17.29 -14.64
CA VAL A 378 16.30 -17.05 -16.00
C VAL A 378 17.71 -16.49 -15.94
N ALA A 379 17.97 -15.53 -15.06
CA ALA A 379 19.31 -14.98 -14.89
C ALA A 379 20.32 -16.04 -14.42
N THR A 380 19.95 -16.84 -13.42
CA THR A 380 20.85 -17.81 -12.80
C THR A 380 21.17 -18.99 -13.71
N TYR A 381 20.18 -19.51 -14.44
CA TYR A 381 20.35 -20.76 -15.20
C TYR A 381 20.49 -20.56 -16.70
N VAL A 382 19.82 -19.58 -17.30
CA VAL A 382 19.87 -19.38 -18.76
C VAL A 382 21.08 -18.54 -19.13
N LEU A 383 21.23 -17.37 -18.49
CA LEU A 383 22.31 -16.43 -18.85
C LEU A 383 23.70 -16.93 -18.43
N ASN A 384 23.83 -17.66 -17.33
CA ASN A 384 25.12 -18.24 -16.91
C ASN A 384 25.54 -19.48 -17.70
N SER A 385 24.61 -20.09 -18.46
CA SER A 385 24.90 -21.29 -19.26
C SER A 385 25.30 -20.98 -20.72
N ALA A 386 25.13 -19.73 -21.14
CA ALA A 386 25.46 -19.20 -22.46
C ALA A 386 26.80 -18.46 -22.43
#